data_AF-A0A3M6WNR4-F1
#
_entry.id   AF-A0A3M6WNR4-F1
#
_cell.length_a   1.000
_cell.length_b   1.000
_cell.length_c   1.000
_cell.angle_alpha   90.00
_cell.angle_beta   90.00
_cell.angle_gamma   90.00
#
_symmetry.space_group_name_H-M   'P 1'
#
loop_
_entity.id
_entity.type
_entity.pdbx_description
1 polymer ?
#
loop_
_entity_poly.entity_id
_entity_poly.type
_entity_poly.pdbx_seq_one_letter_code
_entity_poly.pdbx_strand_id
1 'polypeptide(L)'
;MSRRGTSVIFDAHNYKRYGSLNRTGTDGGGTIGNNSDLKAATSERIGHLWRQLASRQIRNPNVDFGIINHPRDMPTAMIVHNGQAAIDGI
;
A
#
# COMPACT_ATOMS: atom_id res chain seq x y z
N MET A 1 -3.51 -5.41 20.20
CA MET A 1 -2.17 -5.89 20.59
C MET A 1 -2.04 -7.33 20.14
N SER A 2 -0.92 -7.70 19.50
CA SER A 2 -0.58 -9.11 19.31
C SER A 2 -0.45 -9.75 20.69
N ARG A 3 -1.09 -10.90 20.88
CA ARG A 3 -1.34 -11.45 22.21
C ARG A 3 -0.13 -12.17 22.83
N ARG A 4 1.05 -12.11 22.19
CA ARG A 4 2.20 -13.00 22.46
C ARG A 4 3.60 -12.36 22.36
N GLY A 5 3.71 -11.04 22.43
CA GLY A 5 5.02 -10.35 22.32
C GLY A 5 5.65 -10.42 20.92
N THR A 6 4.87 -10.78 19.90
CA THR A 6 5.32 -10.84 18.50
C THR A 6 4.99 -9.55 17.76
N SER A 7 5.87 -9.11 16.86
CA SER A 7 5.55 -8.04 15.91
C SER A 7 4.61 -8.56 14.81
N VAL A 8 3.81 -7.65 14.25
CA VAL A 8 2.94 -7.91 13.11
C VAL A 8 3.30 -6.95 12.00
N ILE A 9 3.45 -7.47 10.79
CA ILE A 9 3.61 -6.66 9.58
C ILE A 9 2.23 -6.44 8.97
N PHE A 10 1.83 -5.19 8.83
CA PHE A 10 0.70 -4.82 7.98
C PHE A 10 1.21 -4.73 6.55
N ASP A 11 0.98 -5.79 5.78
CA ASP A 11 1.40 -5.87 4.39
C ASP A 11 0.24 -5.52 3.44
N ALA A 12 0.40 -4.46 2.66
CA ALA A 12 -0.50 -4.16 1.56
C ALA A 12 -0.24 -5.14 0.40
N HIS A 13 -0.81 -6.34 0.52
CA HIS A 13 -0.57 -7.48 -0.36
C HIS A 13 -1.28 -7.38 -1.71
N ASN A 14 -0.91 -6.40 -2.53
CA ASN A 14 -1.71 -5.96 -3.68
C ASN A 14 -0.95 -5.78 -5.01
N TYR A 15 0.34 -6.13 -5.09
CA TYR A 15 1.17 -5.97 -6.31
C TYR A 15 1.19 -4.53 -6.86
N LYS A 16 0.95 -3.52 -6.02
CA LYS A 16 0.76 -2.11 -6.44
C LYS A 16 -0.47 -1.87 -7.33
N ARG A 17 -1.51 -2.69 -7.19
CA ARG A 17 -2.76 -2.59 -7.97
C ARG A 17 -3.96 -2.39 -7.06
N TYR A 18 -4.99 -1.69 -7.55
CA TYR A 18 -6.24 -1.48 -6.82
C TYR A 18 -7.45 -1.49 -7.76
N GLY A 19 -8.61 -1.93 -7.25
CA GLY A 19 -9.87 -1.87 -8.00
C GLY A 19 -10.14 -3.04 -8.94
N SER A 20 -9.46 -4.18 -8.78
CA SER A 20 -9.86 -5.42 -9.48
C SER A 20 -11.14 -5.99 -8.87
N LEU A 21 -12.05 -6.48 -9.72
CA LEU A 21 -13.23 -7.25 -9.30
C LEU A 21 -12.88 -8.70 -8.94
N ASN A 22 -11.68 -9.18 -9.30
CA ASN A 22 -11.25 -10.53 -8.96
C ASN A 22 -10.66 -10.55 -7.53
N ARG A 23 -11.40 -11.19 -6.61
CA ARG A 23 -11.08 -11.34 -5.18
C ARG A 23 -9.77 -12.09 -4.89
N THR A 24 -9.15 -12.70 -5.90
CA THR A 24 -7.90 -13.47 -5.78
C THR A 24 -6.63 -12.62 -5.96
N GLY A 25 -6.75 -11.35 -6.39
CA GLY A 25 -5.65 -10.39 -6.40
C GLY A 25 -4.60 -10.59 -7.51
N THR A 26 -4.76 -11.56 -8.40
CA THR A 26 -3.76 -11.91 -9.42
C THR A 26 -3.90 -11.11 -10.74
N ASP A 27 -5.07 -10.55 -11.05
CA ASP A 27 -5.45 -10.26 -12.46
C ASP A 27 -5.83 -8.80 -12.80
N GLY A 28 -5.27 -7.77 -12.15
CA GLY A 28 -5.26 -6.44 -12.79
C GLY A 28 -6.35 -5.47 -12.35
N GLY A 29 -6.18 -4.93 -11.15
CA GLY A 29 -6.65 -3.58 -10.86
C GLY A 29 -5.77 -2.55 -11.59
N GLY A 30 -6.20 -1.30 -11.59
CA GLY A 30 -5.40 -0.19 -12.10
C GLY A 30 -4.07 -0.08 -11.34
N THR A 31 -3.01 0.24 -12.07
CA THR A 31 -1.67 0.39 -11.51
C THR A 31 -1.61 1.70 -10.71
N ILE A 32 -1.41 1.63 -9.39
CA ILE A 32 -1.50 2.81 -8.53
C ILE A 32 -0.44 3.85 -8.94
N GLY A 33 -0.87 5.11 -9.11
CA GLY A 33 -0.04 6.22 -9.56
C GLY A 33 0.10 6.33 -11.08
N ASN A 34 -0.51 5.44 -11.86
CA ASN A 34 -0.53 5.56 -13.31
C ASN A 34 -1.56 6.62 -13.75
N ASN A 35 -1.07 7.84 -13.98
CA ASN A 35 -1.91 8.98 -14.37
C ASN A 35 -2.51 8.85 -15.79
N SER A 36 -2.05 7.90 -16.60
CA SER A 36 -2.64 7.61 -17.92
C SER A 36 -3.83 6.66 -17.84
N ASP A 37 -4.02 5.96 -16.71
CA ASP A 37 -5.17 5.09 -16.47
C ASP A 37 -6.18 5.80 -15.56
N LEU A 38 -7.30 6.24 -16.13
CA LEU A 38 -8.36 6.95 -15.39
C LEU A 38 -9.03 6.11 -14.29
N LYS A 39 -8.83 4.78 -14.29
CA LYS A 39 -9.35 3.88 -13.26
C LYS A 39 -8.32 3.59 -12.16
N ALA A 40 -7.07 3.97 -12.36
CA ALA A 40 -6.03 3.78 -11.36
C ALA A 40 -6.26 4.68 -10.13
N ALA A 41 -5.98 4.14 -8.95
CA ALA A 41 -5.86 4.98 -7.78
C ALA A 41 -4.61 5.87 -7.88
N THR A 42 -4.68 7.08 -7.36
CA THR A 42 -3.56 8.03 -7.37
C THR A 42 -2.56 7.75 -6.24
N SER A 43 -1.40 8.40 -6.30
CA SER A 43 -0.38 8.32 -5.25
C SER A 43 -0.89 8.87 -3.90
N GLU A 44 -1.74 9.90 -3.94
CA GLU A 44 -2.33 10.51 -2.75
C GLU A 44 -3.27 9.53 -2.04
N ARG A 45 -3.95 8.66 -2.80
CA ARG A 45 -4.84 7.63 -2.23
C ARG A 45 -4.07 6.56 -1.48
N ILE A 46 -2.86 6.18 -1.91
CA ILE A 46 -2.03 5.25 -1.14
C ILE A 46 -1.51 5.91 0.15
N GLY A 47 -1.12 7.19 0.10
CA GLY A 47 -0.77 7.94 1.30
C GLY A 47 -1.93 8.04 2.29
N HIS A 48 -3.14 8.33 1.79
CA HIS A 48 -4.34 8.36 2.61
C HIS A 48 -4.65 7.00 3.25
N LEU A 49 -4.50 5.89 2.53
CA LEU A 49 -4.66 4.54 3.09
C LEU A 49 -3.70 4.33 4.27
N TRP A 50 -2.42 4.62 4.09
CA TRP A 50 -1.42 4.45 5.15
C TRP A 50 -1.66 5.37 6.33
N ARG A 51 -2.11 6.61 6.10
CA ARG A 51 -2.54 7.51 7.18
C ARG A 51 -3.66 6.94 8.03
N GLN A 52 -4.64 6.29 7.39
CA GLN A 52 -5.72 5.63 8.11
C GLN A 52 -5.19 4.44 8.92
N LEU A 53 -4.32 3.60 8.37
CA LEU A 53 -3.77 2.45 9.11
C LEU A 53 -2.85 2.90 10.26
N ALA A 54 -1.95 3.85 10.00
CA ALA A 54 -0.99 4.37 10.97
C ALA A 54 -1.67 5.09 12.12
N SER A 55 -2.67 5.93 11.87
CA SER A 55 -3.41 6.63 12.95
C SER A 55 -4.04 5.66 13.97
N ARG A 56 -4.38 4.44 13.56
CA ARG A 56 -4.92 3.39 14.43
C ARG A 56 -3.86 2.61 15.20
N GLN A 57 -2.60 2.65 14.76
CA GLN A 57 -1.49 1.84 15.31
C GLN A 57 -0.30 2.67 15.80
N ILE A 58 -0.34 4.01 15.74
CA ILE A 58 0.80 4.89 16.03
C ILE A 58 1.42 4.71 17.43
N ARG A 59 0.66 4.14 18.38
CA ARG A 59 1.13 3.84 19.75
C ARG A 59 1.46 2.36 19.98
N ASN A 60 1.41 1.53 18.95
CA ASN A 60 1.66 0.10 19.04
C ASN A 60 3.06 -0.22 18.51
N PRO A 61 4.07 -0.41 19.38
CA PRO A 61 5.45 -0.64 18.95
C PRO A 61 5.68 -2.02 18.31
N ASN A 62 4.67 -2.89 18.30
CA ASN A 62 4.73 -4.22 17.71
C ASN A 62 4.12 -4.27 16.31
N VAL A 63 3.99 -3.12 15.64
CA VAL A 63 3.44 -3.02 14.28
C VAL A 63 4.48 -2.42 13.35
N ASP A 64 4.81 -3.17 12.32
CA ASP A 64 5.63 -2.72 11.20
C ASP A 64 4.73 -2.53 9.97
N PHE A 65 5.00 -1.51 9.16
CA PHE A 65 4.21 -1.21 7.96
C PHE A 65 4.94 -1.70 6.70
N GLY A 66 4.46 -2.80 6.13
CA GLY A 66 4.90 -3.35 4.84
C GLY A 66 4.26 -2.59 3.69
N ILE A 67 4.94 -1.55 3.22
CA ILE A 67 4.34 -0.50 2.37
C ILE A 67 3.84 -1.03 1.01
N ILE A 68 4.58 -1.95 0.39
CA ILE A 68 4.28 -2.46 -0.95
C ILE A 68 4.72 -3.92 -1.05
N ASN A 69 3.77 -4.82 -1.28
CA ASN A 69 4.11 -6.18 -1.67
C ASN A 69 4.36 -6.28 -3.18
N HIS A 70 5.51 -6.86 -3.56
CA HIS A 70 5.83 -7.32 -4.92
C HIS A 70 5.42 -6.34 -6.06
N PRO A 71 5.89 -5.08 -6.06
CA PRO A 71 5.64 -4.20 -7.20
C PRO A 71 6.28 -4.77 -8.47
N ARG A 72 5.54 -4.77 -9.58
CA ARG A 72 6.00 -5.27 -10.88
C ARG A 72 5.30 -4.58 -12.04
N ASP A 73 5.87 -4.73 -13.24
CA ASP A 73 5.31 -4.24 -14.51
C ASP A 73 5.09 -2.71 -14.52
N MET A 74 6.00 -1.95 -13.91
CA MET A 74 5.91 -0.49 -13.80
C MET A 74 7.28 0.20 -13.74
N PRO A 75 7.37 1.50 -14.10
CA PRO A 75 8.58 2.29 -13.89
C PRO A 75 9.03 2.36 -12.42
N THR A 76 10.34 2.18 -12.18
CA THR A 76 10.94 2.29 -10.83
C THR A 76 10.66 3.64 -10.16
N ALA A 77 10.67 4.74 -10.93
CA ALA A 77 10.36 6.07 -10.40
C ALA A 77 8.96 6.14 -9.78
N MET A 78 7.99 5.41 -10.36
CA MET A 78 6.64 5.34 -9.81
C MET A 78 6.57 4.48 -8.54
N ILE A 79 7.42 3.45 -8.39
CA ILE A 79 7.55 2.70 -7.14
C ILE A 79 8.03 3.63 -6.02
N VAL A 80 9.09 4.39 -6.29
CA VAL A 80 9.69 5.34 -5.34
C VAL A 80 8.68 6.43 -4.96
N HIS A 81 8.05 7.08 -5.93
CA HIS A 81 7.08 8.15 -5.70
C HIS A 81 5.91 7.68 -4.82
N ASN A 82 5.31 6.55 -5.17
CA ASN A 82 4.22 5.99 -4.37
C ASN A 82 4.68 5.46 -3.01
N GLY A 83 5.94 5.05 -2.88
CA GLY A 83 6.55 4.65 -1.61
C GLY A 83 6.70 5.85 -0.68
N GLN A 84 7.19 6.98 -1.21
CA GLN A 84 7.29 8.23 -0.46
C GLN A 84 5.92 8.72 0.00
N ALA A 85 4.92 8.73 -0.88
CA ALA A 85 3.55 9.12 -0.52
C ALA A 85 2.96 8.27 0.63
N ALA A 86 3.32 6.99 0.71
CA ALA A 86 2.93 6.13 1.81
C ALA A 86 3.68 6.42 3.11
N ILE A 87 5.00 6.66 3.03
CA ILE A 87 5.83 7.07 4.18
C ILE A 87 5.31 8.38 4.76
N ASP A 88 4.99 9.37 3.93
CA ASP A 88 4.44 10.66 4.36
C ASP A 88 3.09 10.52 5.08
N GLY A 89 2.38 9.42 4.83
CA GLY A 89 1.12 9.09 5.48
C GLY A 89 1.27 8.46 6.87
N ILE A 90 2.40 7.82 7.17
CA ILE A 90 2.63 7.10 8.44
C ILE A 90 2.99 8.09 9.55
#